data_AF-A0A7X3WF32-F1
#
_entry.id   AF-A0A7X3WF32-F1
#
_cell.length_a   1.000
_cell.length_b   1.000
_cell.length_c   1.000
_cell.angle_alpha   90.00
_cell.angle_beta   90.00
_cell.angle_gamma   90.00
#
_symmetry.space_group_name_H-M   'P 1'
#
loop_
_entity.id
_entity.type
_entity.pdbx_description
1 polymer ?
#
loop_
_entity_poly.entity_id
_entity_poly.type
_entity_poly.pdbx_seq_one_letter_code
_entity_poly.pdbx_strand_id
1 'polypeptide(L)'
;MNDNFINTWVTNAELGRTQSLREPIAKRFEREGRKINTSHVLSQAIQQGWKKGSPVDCMVISHEFEVLGGIDYNYFPECLGEFEDEVDVYIYFLKEALDGKRPGLGNVILTPEQSSHQVLDTFKVPVKAHNDYTVVHIDATEYENGGTLTIEIEVGRDDAIGIFHLLHGDKKLPSVEPPDDIVPDEWYNQESGEYKKAVGALTQCWGIFPGESGKITYDFHKGQRFKLCATGDQWGDAGEINAFIANISVKEVV
;
A
#
# COMPACT_ATOMS: atom_id res chain seq x y z
N MET A 1 -0.46 -17.54 -20.61
CA MET A 1 -0.29 -16.86 -19.31
C MET A 1 1.08 -17.21 -18.72
N ASN A 2 2.19 -17.32 -19.47
CA ASN A 2 2.89 -16.45 -20.46
C ASN A 2 3.55 -15.20 -19.85
N ASP A 3 4.54 -14.66 -20.58
CA ASP A 3 5.62 -13.71 -20.26
C ASP A 3 5.25 -12.36 -19.59
N ASN A 4 4.15 -12.28 -18.86
CA ASN A 4 3.53 -11.03 -18.41
C ASN A 4 3.53 -10.84 -16.88
N PHE A 5 3.58 -11.92 -16.08
CA PHE A 5 3.53 -11.82 -14.62
C PHE A 5 4.06 -13.07 -13.91
N ILE A 6 4.48 -12.87 -12.66
CA ILE A 6 4.82 -13.88 -11.66
C ILE A 6 3.58 -14.13 -10.80
N ASN A 7 3.11 -15.38 -10.77
CA ASN A 7 2.13 -15.81 -9.77
C ASN A 7 2.85 -16.64 -8.70
N THR A 8 2.59 -16.32 -7.43
CA THR A 8 3.20 -17.02 -6.31
C THR A 8 2.19 -17.26 -5.19
N TRP A 9 2.38 -18.40 -4.52
CA TRP A 9 1.69 -18.81 -3.31
C TRP A 9 2.72 -18.88 -2.21
N VAL A 10 2.64 -17.98 -1.23
CA VAL A 10 3.62 -17.94 -0.16
C VAL A 10 2.93 -18.15 1.16
N THR A 11 3.32 -19.23 1.83
CA THR A 11 2.82 -19.52 3.17
C THR A 11 3.25 -18.40 4.11
N ASN A 12 2.35 -17.98 4.99
CA ASN A 12 2.55 -16.89 5.95
C ASN A 12 3.80 -17.04 6.85
N ALA A 13 4.32 -18.24 7.05
CA ALA A 13 5.36 -18.50 8.03
C ALA A 13 6.78 -18.28 7.48
N GLU A 14 7.03 -18.62 6.21
CA GLU A 14 8.37 -18.72 5.59
C GLU A 14 9.13 -17.39 5.51
N LEU A 15 8.41 -16.28 5.47
CA LEU A 15 8.96 -14.93 5.37
C LEU A 15 8.83 -14.13 6.68
N GLY A 16 8.45 -14.79 7.78
CA GLY A 16 8.50 -14.20 9.12
C GLY A 16 7.29 -13.36 9.51
N ARG A 17 6.15 -13.51 8.84
CA ARG A 17 4.91 -12.80 9.21
C ARG A 17 4.36 -13.24 10.56
N THR A 18 4.30 -14.55 10.80
CA THR A 18 3.78 -15.12 12.05
C THR A 18 4.87 -15.14 13.13
N GLN A 19 4.76 -14.26 14.13
CA GLN A 19 5.78 -14.07 15.16
C GLN A 19 6.15 -15.37 15.90
N SER A 20 5.15 -16.17 16.27
CA SER A 20 5.35 -17.45 16.96
C SER A 20 6.07 -18.51 16.14
N LEU A 21 6.09 -18.37 14.80
CA LEU A 21 6.73 -19.32 13.89
C LEU A 21 8.13 -18.90 13.44
N ARG A 22 8.56 -17.67 13.76
CA ARG A 22 9.89 -17.15 13.37
C ARG A 22 11.03 -18.02 13.88
N GLU A 23 11.04 -18.33 15.17
CA GLU A 23 12.11 -19.13 15.79
C GLU A 23 12.09 -20.60 15.33
N PRO A 24 10.94 -21.31 15.28
CA PRO A 24 10.86 -22.65 14.68
C PRO A 24 11.37 -22.70 13.23
N ILE A 25 11.04 -21.71 12.41
CA ILE A 25 11.45 -21.67 11.01
C ILE A 25 12.93 -21.35 10.86
N ALA A 26 13.48 -20.43 11.66
CA ALA A 26 14.91 -20.15 11.69
C ALA A 26 15.72 -21.42 12.01
N LYS A 27 15.31 -22.19 13.04
CA LYS A 27 15.94 -23.47 13.41
C LYS A 27 15.84 -24.50 12.28
N ARG A 28 14.72 -24.54 11.56
CA ARG A 28 14.54 -25.41 10.40
C ARG A 28 15.49 -25.04 9.27
N PHE A 29 15.62 -23.75 8.95
CA PHE A 29 16.55 -23.25 7.93
C PHE A 29 18.02 -23.53 8.25
N GLU A 30 18.41 -23.43 9.53
CA GLU A 30 19.75 -23.83 9.99
C GLU A 30 20.00 -25.32 9.77
N ARG A 31 19.03 -26.18 10.10
CA ARG A 31 19.12 -27.63 9.92
C ARG A 31 19.16 -28.05 8.45
N GLU A 32 18.36 -27.41 7.61
CA GLU A 32 18.14 -27.82 6.21
C GLU A 32 19.06 -27.10 5.22
N GLY A 33 19.82 -26.09 5.67
CA GLY A 33 20.73 -25.33 4.82
C GLY A 33 20.03 -24.47 3.76
N ARG A 34 18.70 -24.35 3.82
CA ARG A 34 17.89 -23.53 2.92
C ARG A 34 17.52 -22.25 3.65
N LYS A 35 17.96 -21.10 3.14
CA LYS A 35 17.54 -19.79 3.62
C LYS A 35 16.84 -19.06 2.50
N ILE A 36 15.64 -18.54 2.77
CA ILE A 36 14.99 -17.60 1.86
C ILE A 36 15.69 -16.24 2.05
N ASN A 37 16.13 -15.64 0.95
CA ASN A 37 16.70 -14.30 0.97
C ASN A 37 15.56 -13.27 1.09
N THR A 38 15.19 -12.90 2.31
CA THR A 38 14.15 -11.90 2.56
C THR A 38 14.50 -10.50 2.03
N SER A 39 15.77 -10.23 1.72
CA SER A 39 16.22 -8.99 1.10
C SER A 39 16.13 -9.01 -0.43
N HIS A 40 15.73 -10.12 -1.06
CA HIS A 40 15.51 -10.18 -2.50
C HIS A 40 14.26 -9.37 -2.88
N VAL A 41 14.31 -8.65 -3.99
CA VAL A 41 13.23 -7.78 -4.48
C VAL A 41 11.87 -8.50 -4.61
N LEU A 42 11.86 -9.73 -5.12
CA LEU A 42 10.65 -10.57 -5.14
C LEU A 42 10.12 -10.88 -3.72
N SER A 43 11.00 -11.16 -2.76
CA SER A 43 10.60 -11.43 -1.38
C SER A 43 10.02 -10.19 -0.70
N GLN A 44 10.56 -9.01 -1.01
CA GLN A 44 10.03 -7.72 -0.56
C GLN A 44 8.66 -7.42 -1.20
N ALA A 45 8.49 -7.67 -2.50
CA ALA A 45 7.20 -7.53 -3.19
C ALA A 45 6.13 -8.44 -2.57
N ILE A 46 6.48 -9.70 -2.30
CA ILE A 46 5.61 -10.64 -1.58
C ILE A 46 5.26 -10.09 -0.18
N GLN A 47 6.25 -9.57 0.57
CA GLN A 47 6.04 -9.00 1.89
C GLN A 47 5.12 -7.78 1.89
N GLN A 48 5.20 -6.96 0.84
CA GLN A 48 4.35 -5.79 0.64
C GLN A 48 2.90 -6.17 0.33
N GLY A 49 2.67 -7.24 -0.44
CA GLY A 49 1.34 -7.71 -0.82
C GLY A 49 0.57 -8.48 0.27
N TRP A 50 1.11 -8.60 1.49
CA TRP A 50 0.51 -9.38 2.56
C TRP A 50 -0.77 -8.76 3.12
N LYS A 51 -1.86 -9.53 3.13
CA LYS A 51 -3.10 -9.16 3.82
C LYS A 51 -3.10 -9.71 5.23
N LYS A 52 -2.94 -8.89 6.27
CA LYS A 52 -2.91 -9.32 7.68
C LYS A 52 -4.08 -10.25 8.03
N GLY A 53 -3.81 -11.40 8.65
CA GLY A 53 -4.82 -12.39 9.01
C GLY A 53 -5.06 -13.47 7.95
N SER A 54 -4.63 -13.26 6.71
CA SER A 54 -4.65 -14.29 5.68
C SER A 54 -3.69 -15.44 5.98
N PRO A 55 -4.13 -16.71 5.90
CA PRO A 55 -3.25 -17.86 6.05
C PRO A 55 -2.31 -18.03 4.85
N VAL A 56 -2.76 -17.63 3.64
CA VAL A 56 -2.04 -17.70 2.37
C VAL A 56 -2.53 -16.56 1.49
N ASP A 57 -1.62 -15.82 0.84
CA ASP A 57 -1.97 -14.79 -0.13
C ASP A 57 -1.64 -15.29 -1.55
N CYS A 58 -2.58 -15.14 -2.48
CA CYS A 58 -2.29 -15.30 -3.91
C CYS A 58 -2.01 -13.92 -4.49
N MET A 59 -0.86 -13.77 -5.15
CA MET A 59 -0.41 -12.49 -5.69
C MET A 59 -0.10 -12.61 -7.17
N VAL A 60 -0.46 -11.57 -7.92
CA VAL A 60 -0.02 -11.30 -9.28
C VAL A 60 1.04 -10.22 -9.19
N ILE A 61 2.26 -10.53 -9.61
CA ILE A 61 3.43 -9.63 -9.50
C ILE A 61 4.00 -9.40 -10.91
N SER A 62 4.39 -8.18 -11.26
CA SER A 62 5.07 -7.89 -12.55
C SER A 62 6.49 -8.47 -12.59
N HIS A 63 7.14 -8.44 -13.76
CA HIS A 63 8.55 -8.81 -13.88
C HIS A 63 9.50 -7.81 -13.19
N GLU A 64 9.03 -6.59 -12.97
CA GLU A 64 9.68 -5.52 -12.22
C GLU A 64 9.46 -5.64 -10.70
N PHE A 65 8.77 -6.69 -10.26
CA PHE A 65 8.44 -6.97 -8.86
C PHE A 65 7.43 -5.99 -8.23
N GLU A 66 6.51 -5.47 -9.04
CA GLU A 66 5.37 -4.68 -8.56
C GLU A 66 4.17 -5.59 -8.29
N VAL A 67 3.48 -5.42 -7.16
CA VAL A 67 2.26 -6.18 -6.84
C VAL A 67 1.10 -5.62 -7.67
N LEU A 68 0.68 -6.37 -8.70
CA LEU A 68 -0.39 -5.98 -9.61
C LEU A 68 -1.78 -6.29 -9.05
N GLY A 69 -1.88 -7.36 -8.25
CA GLY A 69 -3.16 -7.84 -7.76
C GLY A 69 -2.98 -8.89 -6.65
N GLY A 70 -3.99 -9.05 -5.81
CA GLY A 70 -3.93 -10.02 -4.73
C GLY A 70 -5.29 -10.33 -4.13
N ILE A 71 -5.44 -11.56 -3.66
CA ILE A 71 -6.64 -12.00 -2.96
C ILE A 71 -6.28 -12.61 -1.62
N ASP A 72 -6.98 -12.16 -0.58
CA ASP A 72 -6.92 -12.77 0.74
C ASP A 72 -7.71 -14.08 0.69
N TYR A 73 -7.06 -15.18 1.06
CA TYR A 73 -7.69 -16.49 1.12
C TYR A 73 -8.95 -16.54 2.01
N ASN A 74 -9.10 -15.66 3.01
CA ASN A 74 -10.30 -15.60 3.84
C ASN A 74 -11.51 -14.99 3.12
N TYR A 75 -11.29 -14.19 2.08
CA TYR A 75 -12.33 -13.59 1.23
C TYR A 75 -12.50 -14.31 -0.12
N PHE A 76 -11.54 -15.17 -0.47
CA PHE A 76 -11.63 -16.16 -1.54
C PHE A 76 -12.86 -17.12 -1.45
N PRO A 77 -13.37 -17.53 -0.27
CA PRO A 77 -14.44 -18.53 -0.17
C PRO A 77 -15.78 -18.03 -0.68
N GLU A 78 -16.01 -16.72 -0.74
CA GLU A 78 -17.21 -16.13 -1.35
C GLU A 78 -17.25 -16.41 -2.87
N CYS A 79 -16.09 -16.51 -3.52
CA CYS A 79 -15.99 -16.90 -4.93
C CYS A 79 -16.06 -18.42 -5.13
N LEU A 80 -15.59 -19.22 -4.17
CA LEU A 80 -15.60 -20.69 -4.28
C LEU A 80 -17.01 -21.30 -4.37
N GLY A 81 -18.04 -20.59 -3.91
CA GLY A 81 -19.43 -21.05 -4.00
C GLY A 81 -20.08 -20.85 -5.39
N GLU A 82 -19.47 -20.05 -6.27
CA GLU A 82 -20.04 -19.65 -7.55
C GLU A 82 -19.48 -20.42 -8.76
N PHE A 83 -18.39 -21.17 -8.58
CA PHE A 83 -17.73 -21.92 -9.66
C PHE A 83 -17.64 -23.41 -9.30
N GLU A 84 -17.93 -24.27 -10.28
CA GLU A 84 -17.82 -25.73 -10.13
C GLU A 84 -16.38 -26.25 -10.32
N ASP A 85 -15.49 -25.46 -10.95
CA ASP A 85 -14.10 -25.82 -11.28
C ASP A 85 -13.09 -24.85 -10.65
N GLU A 86 -12.10 -25.38 -9.94
CA GLU A 86 -10.98 -24.64 -9.34
C GLU A 86 -10.18 -23.84 -10.38
N VAL A 87 -10.11 -24.31 -11.63
CA VAL A 87 -9.46 -23.61 -12.74
C VAL A 87 -10.20 -22.32 -13.09
N ASP A 88 -11.53 -22.34 -13.07
CA ASP A 88 -12.34 -21.16 -13.35
C ASP A 88 -12.21 -20.12 -12.25
N VAL A 89 -12.16 -20.55 -10.99
CA VAL A 89 -11.88 -19.67 -9.84
C VAL A 89 -10.52 -18.99 -10.01
N TYR A 90 -9.51 -19.76 -10.40
CA TYR A 90 -8.16 -19.24 -10.60
C TYR A 90 -8.07 -18.26 -11.78
N ILE A 91 -8.72 -18.56 -12.91
CA ILE A 91 -8.78 -17.67 -14.06
C ILE A 91 -9.57 -16.39 -13.72
N TYR A 92 -10.65 -16.51 -12.97
CA TYR A 92 -11.43 -15.37 -12.48
C TYR A 92 -10.58 -14.47 -11.59
N PHE A 93 -9.87 -15.03 -10.61
CA PHE A 93 -8.92 -14.30 -9.79
C PHE A 93 -7.88 -13.56 -10.64
N LEU A 94 -7.23 -14.23 -11.60
CA LEU A 94 -6.22 -13.62 -12.45
C LEU A 94 -6.80 -12.46 -13.26
N LYS A 95 -8.00 -12.64 -13.84
CA LYS A 95 -8.67 -11.58 -14.59
C LYS A 95 -9.00 -10.38 -13.70
N GLU A 96 -9.57 -10.59 -12.52
CA GLU A 96 -9.91 -9.48 -11.62
C GLU A 96 -8.68 -8.79 -11.03
N ALA A 97 -7.61 -9.52 -10.76
CA ALA A 97 -6.32 -8.97 -10.35
C ALA A 97 -5.72 -8.10 -11.47
N LEU A 98 -5.70 -8.58 -12.70
CA LEU A 98 -5.15 -7.86 -13.87
C LEU A 98 -6.04 -6.69 -14.32
N ASP A 99 -7.36 -6.81 -14.17
CA ASP A 99 -8.33 -5.74 -14.42
C ASP A 99 -8.34 -4.68 -13.31
N GLY A 100 -7.51 -4.82 -12.26
CA GLY A 100 -7.45 -3.88 -11.14
C GLY A 100 -8.67 -3.91 -10.20
N LYS A 101 -9.57 -4.89 -10.36
CA LYS A 101 -10.75 -5.09 -9.50
C LYS A 101 -10.38 -5.66 -8.12
N ARG A 102 -9.26 -6.40 -8.05
CA ARG A 102 -8.67 -6.90 -6.80
C ARG A 102 -7.20 -6.48 -6.69
N PRO A 103 -6.94 -5.17 -6.52
CA PRO A 103 -5.58 -4.70 -6.41
C PRO A 103 -4.98 -5.28 -5.13
N GLY A 104 -3.76 -5.81 -5.21
CA GLY A 104 -3.03 -6.42 -4.09
C GLY A 104 -2.49 -5.38 -3.11
N LEU A 105 -3.22 -4.25 -2.97
CA LEU A 105 -2.81 -2.89 -2.61
C LEU A 105 -2.38 -2.06 -3.82
N GLY A 106 -3.28 -1.15 -4.24
CA GLY A 106 -2.92 0.12 -4.88
C GLY A 106 -2.69 0.13 -6.40
N ASN A 107 -3.76 0.29 -7.17
CA ASN A 107 -3.77 1.15 -8.37
C ASN A 107 -5.20 1.69 -8.58
N VAL A 108 -5.43 2.94 -8.17
CA VAL A 108 -6.65 3.70 -8.48
C VAL A 108 -6.44 4.34 -9.84
N ILE A 109 -7.09 3.80 -10.88
CA ILE A 109 -7.05 4.37 -12.22
C ILE A 109 -8.22 5.34 -12.35
N LEU A 110 -7.94 6.60 -12.63
CA LEU A 110 -8.94 7.64 -12.82
C LEU A 110 -8.96 8.03 -14.29
N THR A 111 -10.14 7.94 -14.89
CA THR A 111 -10.41 8.39 -16.26
C THR A 111 -11.50 9.46 -16.24
N PRO A 112 -11.68 10.25 -17.30
CA PRO A 112 -12.81 11.17 -17.39
C PRO A 112 -14.17 10.50 -17.17
N GLU A 113 -14.35 9.26 -17.62
CA GLU A 113 -15.58 8.46 -17.44
C GLU A 113 -15.71 7.91 -16.02
N GLN A 114 -14.60 7.59 -15.37
CA GLN A 114 -14.53 7.09 -14.01
C GLN A 114 -13.59 7.94 -13.17
N SER A 115 -14.03 9.17 -12.91
CA SER A 115 -13.21 10.20 -12.29
C SER A 115 -13.11 10.11 -10.78
N SER A 116 -13.66 9.05 -10.17
CA SER A 116 -13.68 8.84 -8.73
C SER A 116 -13.63 7.36 -8.37
N HIS A 117 -12.93 7.05 -7.28
CA HIS A 117 -12.82 5.72 -6.69
C HIS A 117 -12.76 5.82 -5.17
N GLN A 118 -13.37 4.85 -4.49
CA GLN A 118 -13.24 4.68 -3.05
C GLN A 118 -12.24 3.57 -2.75
N VAL A 119 -11.37 3.81 -1.77
CA VAL A 119 -10.43 2.84 -1.22
C VAL A 119 -10.71 2.68 0.27
N LEU A 120 -10.73 1.44 0.76
CA LEU A 120 -10.76 1.10 2.17
C LEU A 120 -9.48 0.33 2.48
N ASP A 121 -8.71 0.79 3.46
CA ASP A 121 -7.46 0.15 3.85
C ASP A 121 -7.12 0.46 5.32
N THR A 122 -5.95 0.03 5.79
CA THR A 122 -5.45 0.28 7.14
C THR A 122 -4.09 0.95 7.10
N PHE A 123 -3.75 1.69 8.15
CA PHE A 123 -2.41 2.21 8.38
C PHE A 123 -1.95 1.85 9.79
N LYS A 124 -0.66 1.99 10.04
CA LYS A 124 -0.02 1.61 11.31
C LYS A 124 0.91 2.72 11.81
N VAL A 125 0.90 2.98 13.12
CA VAL A 125 1.92 3.81 13.78
C VAL A 125 3.25 3.08 13.70
N PRO A 126 4.25 3.66 13.02
CA PRO A 126 5.47 2.94 12.74
C PRO A 126 6.34 2.89 14.00
N VAL A 127 6.98 1.75 14.24
CA VAL A 127 7.93 1.59 15.38
C VAL A 127 9.20 2.43 15.17
N LYS A 128 9.52 2.70 13.91
CA LYS A 128 10.57 3.63 13.48
C LYS A 128 9.99 4.53 12.41
N ALA A 129 10.21 5.83 12.48
CA ALA A 129 9.76 6.77 11.47
C ALA A 129 10.10 6.27 10.05
N HIS A 130 9.18 6.51 9.12
CA HIS A 130 9.31 6.16 7.69
C HIS A 130 9.31 4.67 7.34
N ASN A 131 8.84 3.81 8.25
CA ASN A 131 8.47 2.44 7.94
C ASN A 131 6.95 2.27 7.86
N ASP A 132 6.51 1.10 7.40
CA ASP A 132 5.12 0.64 7.50
C ASP A 132 4.09 1.59 6.83
N TYR A 133 4.49 2.31 5.77
CA TYR A 133 3.53 3.07 4.95
C TYR A 133 2.59 2.12 4.22
N THR A 134 1.30 2.38 4.33
CA THR A 134 0.30 1.86 3.39
C THR A 134 0.28 2.79 2.18
N VAL A 135 0.48 2.25 0.98
CA VAL A 135 0.60 3.04 -0.24
C VAL A 135 -0.52 2.72 -1.22
N VAL A 136 -1.31 3.74 -1.54
CA VAL A 136 -2.31 3.69 -2.61
C VAL A 136 -1.72 4.41 -3.82
N HIS A 137 -1.42 3.67 -4.88
CA HIS A 137 -1.03 4.26 -6.16
C HIS A 137 -2.27 4.82 -6.87
N ILE A 138 -2.13 5.99 -7.47
CA ILE A 138 -3.20 6.67 -8.21
C ILE A 138 -2.65 6.99 -9.61
N ASP A 139 -3.29 6.48 -10.65
CA ASP A 139 -3.00 6.79 -12.04
C ASP A 139 -4.04 7.77 -12.57
N ALA A 140 -3.61 9.00 -12.84
CA ALA A 140 -4.42 10.04 -13.47
C ALA A 140 -3.81 10.45 -14.82
N THR A 141 -3.15 9.52 -15.52
CA THR A 141 -2.45 9.82 -16.78
C THR A 141 -3.38 10.17 -17.95
N GLU A 142 -4.64 9.76 -17.90
CA GLU A 142 -5.64 10.10 -18.95
C GLU A 142 -6.09 11.57 -18.91
N TYR A 143 -5.81 12.29 -17.82
CA TYR A 143 -6.06 13.74 -17.73
C TYR A 143 -4.91 14.52 -18.37
N GLU A 144 -4.79 14.45 -19.70
CA GLU A 144 -3.66 15.01 -20.47
C GLU A 144 -3.43 16.51 -20.19
N ASN A 145 -4.52 17.26 -19.97
CA ASN A 145 -4.51 18.70 -19.67
C ASN A 145 -4.39 19.01 -18.17
N GLY A 146 -4.22 17.99 -17.35
CA GLY A 146 -4.18 18.11 -15.91
C GLY A 146 -5.57 18.16 -15.26
N GLY A 147 -5.59 18.51 -13.98
CA GLY A 147 -6.79 18.47 -13.16
C GLY A 147 -6.48 18.84 -11.72
N THR A 148 -7.53 18.79 -10.91
CA THR A 148 -7.45 18.88 -9.45
C THR A 148 -7.74 17.50 -8.87
N LEU A 149 -6.72 16.85 -8.32
CA LEU A 149 -6.86 15.64 -7.53
C LEU A 149 -7.39 16.00 -6.14
N THR A 150 -8.46 15.36 -5.73
CA THR A 150 -9.09 15.50 -4.41
C THR A 150 -9.17 14.15 -3.74
N ILE A 151 -8.68 14.05 -2.50
CA ILE A 151 -8.73 12.84 -1.68
C ILE A 151 -9.41 13.21 -0.37
N GLU A 152 -10.62 12.70 -0.16
CA GLU A 152 -11.36 12.84 1.09
C GLU A 152 -11.15 11.60 1.93
N ILE A 153 -10.66 11.78 3.15
CA ILE A 153 -10.17 10.70 4.00
C ILE A 153 -11.03 10.65 5.25
N GLU A 154 -11.50 9.47 5.62
CA GLU A 154 -12.18 9.20 6.89
C GLU A 154 -11.35 8.18 7.64
N VAL A 155 -10.95 8.51 8.88
CA VAL A 155 -10.19 7.60 9.73
C VAL A 155 -11.16 6.83 10.64
N GLY A 156 -10.91 5.54 10.79
CA GLY A 156 -11.67 4.66 11.67
C GLY A 156 -11.57 5.07 13.13
N ARG A 157 -12.23 4.34 14.02
CA ARG A 157 -12.36 4.72 15.43
C ARG A 157 -11.38 4.02 16.37
N ASP A 158 -10.41 3.28 15.84
CA ASP A 158 -9.33 2.68 16.63
C ASP A 158 -8.28 3.74 17.02
N ASP A 159 -7.31 3.39 17.87
CA ASP A 159 -6.49 4.37 18.59
C ASP A 159 -5.49 5.15 17.71
N ALA A 160 -5.11 4.63 16.54
CA ALA A 160 -4.09 5.28 15.70
C ALA A 160 -4.59 6.56 15.02
N ILE A 161 -3.80 7.64 15.18
CA ILE A 161 -3.98 8.93 14.48
C ILE A 161 -3.34 8.85 13.10
N GLY A 162 -4.02 9.32 12.06
CA GLY A 162 -3.58 9.19 10.67
C GLY A 162 -2.77 10.37 10.13
N ILE A 163 -1.70 10.04 9.41
CA ILE A 163 -0.92 10.94 8.55
C ILE A 163 -0.98 10.45 7.11
N PHE A 164 -1.28 11.35 6.19
CA PHE A 164 -1.44 11.03 4.77
C PHE A 164 -0.62 11.99 3.90
N HIS A 165 0.37 11.46 3.20
CA HIS A 165 1.19 12.23 2.26
C HIS A 165 0.81 11.92 0.82
N LEU A 166 0.71 12.95 -0.01
CA LEU A 166 0.65 12.78 -1.46
C LEU A 166 2.06 12.96 -2.04
N LEU A 167 2.57 11.94 -2.71
CA LEU A 167 3.86 11.94 -3.39
C LEU A 167 3.67 11.79 -4.90
N HIS A 168 4.69 12.19 -5.65
CA HIS A 168 4.78 11.88 -7.06
C HIS A 168 4.95 10.35 -7.26
N GLY A 169 4.38 9.78 -8.33
CA GLY A 169 4.33 8.33 -8.52
C GLY A 169 5.71 7.66 -8.64
N ASP A 170 6.71 8.37 -9.15
CA ASP A 170 8.09 7.88 -9.26
C ASP A 170 8.94 8.12 -7.99
N LYS A 171 8.42 8.87 -7.02
CA LYS A 171 9.14 9.19 -5.79
C LYS A 171 9.36 7.90 -5.00
N LYS A 172 10.62 7.64 -4.66
CA LYS A 172 10.98 6.60 -3.69
C LYS A 172 10.47 7.01 -2.31
N LEU A 173 9.91 6.06 -1.57
CA LEU A 173 9.49 6.30 -0.21
C LEU A 173 10.68 6.73 0.65
N PRO A 174 10.46 7.58 1.66
CA PRO A 174 11.49 7.98 2.60
C PRO A 174 12.19 6.78 3.27
N SER A 175 13.49 6.89 3.51
CA SER A 175 14.24 5.89 4.29
C SER A 175 14.15 6.19 5.79
N VAL A 176 14.41 5.18 6.63
CA VAL A 176 14.54 5.39 8.08
C VAL A 176 15.70 6.32 8.42
N GLU A 177 16.76 6.30 7.63
CA GLU A 177 17.91 7.19 7.79
C GLU A 177 17.57 8.59 7.26
N PRO A 178 17.89 9.65 8.03
CA PRO A 178 17.69 11.03 7.59
C PRO A 178 18.61 11.33 6.39
N PRO A 179 18.11 12.07 5.40
CA PRO A 179 18.96 12.72 4.40
C PRO A 179 20.06 13.58 5.04
N ASP A 180 21.23 13.66 4.39
CA ASP A 180 22.42 14.36 4.90
C ASP A 180 22.17 15.85 5.23
N ASP A 181 21.18 16.46 4.58
CA ASP A 181 20.83 17.87 4.69
C ASP A 181 19.80 18.18 5.78
N ILE A 182 19.40 17.20 6.60
CA ILE A 182 18.32 17.34 7.58
C ILE A 182 18.79 17.01 8.98
N VAL A 183 18.37 17.83 9.94
CA VAL A 183 18.60 17.60 11.36
C VAL A 183 17.85 16.31 11.78
N PRO A 184 18.53 15.30 12.33
CA PRO A 184 17.90 14.00 12.65
C PRO A 184 16.65 14.13 13.53
N ASP A 185 16.66 15.02 14.52
CA ASP A 185 15.51 15.24 15.39
C ASP A 185 14.28 15.72 14.60
N GLU A 186 14.46 16.57 13.59
CA GLU A 186 13.35 17.01 12.74
C GLU A 186 12.82 15.90 11.83
N TRP A 187 13.70 15.01 11.36
CA TRP A 187 13.33 13.83 10.59
C TRP A 187 12.47 12.88 11.41
N TYR A 188 12.92 12.55 12.63
CA TYR A 188 12.24 11.59 13.49
C TYR A 188 10.95 12.14 14.10
N ASN A 189 10.87 13.45 14.32
CA ASN A 189 9.68 14.08 14.90
C ASN A 189 8.59 14.42 13.88
N GLN A 190 8.77 14.18 12.57
CA GLN A 190 7.73 14.24 11.52
C GLN A 190 6.87 15.54 11.44
N GLU A 191 7.27 16.62 12.11
CA GLU A 191 6.43 17.81 12.31
C GLU A 191 6.92 19.03 11.51
N SER A 192 8.19 19.06 11.07
CA SER A 192 8.82 20.27 10.54
C SER A 192 8.52 20.54 9.06
N GLY A 193 8.58 21.81 8.64
CA GLY A 193 8.53 22.17 7.22
C GLY A 193 9.66 21.56 6.40
N GLU A 194 10.83 21.34 7.02
CA GLU A 194 11.97 20.67 6.42
C GLU A 194 11.70 19.18 6.23
N TYR A 195 11.08 18.51 7.21
CA TYR A 195 10.59 17.14 7.05
C TYR A 195 9.67 16.99 5.81
N LYS A 196 8.74 17.93 5.61
CA LYS A 196 7.84 17.90 4.45
C LYS A 196 8.59 17.99 3.12
N LYS A 197 9.56 18.90 3.03
CA LYS A 197 10.42 19.05 1.83
C LYS A 197 11.23 17.79 1.58
N ALA A 198 11.75 17.20 2.64
CA ALA A 198 12.60 16.02 2.60
C ALA A 198 11.90 14.76 2.09
N VAL A 199 10.70 14.52 2.60
CA VAL A 199 9.81 13.45 2.10
C VAL A 199 9.48 13.70 0.63
N GLY A 200 9.51 14.95 0.17
CA GLY A 200 9.10 15.35 -1.17
C GLY A 200 7.58 15.24 -1.33
N ALA A 201 6.84 15.53 -0.25
CA ALA A 201 5.39 15.59 -0.27
C ALA A 201 4.91 16.73 -1.17
N LEU A 202 4.10 16.40 -2.18
CA LEU A 202 3.38 17.37 -3.00
C LEU A 202 2.39 18.15 -2.13
N THR A 203 1.72 17.44 -1.22
CA THR A 203 0.82 17.98 -0.19
C THR A 203 0.55 16.88 0.85
N GLN A 204 -0.18 17.17 1.92
CA GLN A 204 -0.52 16.19 2.95
C GLN A 204 -1.76 16.60 3.76
N CYS A 205 -2.30 15.63 4.49
CA CYS A 205 -3.21 15.84 5.61
C CYS A 205 -2.63 15.13 6.83
N TRP A 206 -2.57 15.80 7.97
CA TRP A 206 -1.85 15.33 9.15
C TRP A 206 -2.73 15.46 10.40
N GLY A 207 -2.54 14.55 11.36
CA GLY A 207 -3.24 14.58 12.64
C GLY A 207 -4.73 14.32 12.52
N ILE A 208 -5.15 13.41 11.62
CA ILE A 208 -6.57 13.01 11.53
C ILE A 208 -6.86 12.04 12.68
N PHE A 209 -7.59 12.51 13.68
CA PHE A 209 -7.92 11.71 14.86
C PHE A 209 -8.91 10.59 14.53
N PRO A 210 -8.98 9.56 15.40
CA PRO A 210 -9.96 8.49 15.26
C PRO A 210 -11.40 9.01 15.13
N GLY A 211 -12.09 8.56 14.08
CA GLY A 211 -13.46 8.97 13.75
C GLY A 211 -13.59 10.34 13.10
N GLU A 212 -12.47 11.03 12.81
CA GLU A 212 -12.47 12.29 12.08
C GLU A 212 -12.18 12.09 10.59
N SER A 213 -12.30 13.19 9.84
CA SER A 213 -12.07 13.22 8.41
C SER A 213 -11.09 14.33 8.04
N GLY A 214 -10.33 14.09 6.97
CA GLY A 214 -9.40 15.05 6.39
C GLY A 214 -9.55 15.13 4.88
N LYS A 215 -8.82 16.08 4.28
CA LYS A 215 -8.88 16.32 2.84
C LYS A 215 -7.52 16.73 2.29
N ILE A 216 -7.15 16.13 1.17
CA ILE A 216 -6.00 16.53 0.36
C ILE A 216 -6.53 17.04 -0.99
N THR A 217 -6.02 18.19 -1.41
CA THR A 217 -6.27 18.75 -2.75
C THR A 217 -4.94 19.09 -3.40
N TYR A 218 -4.77 18.70 -4.66
CA TYR A 218 -3.56 18.98 -5.43
C TYR A 218 -3.87 19.24 -6.90
N ASP A 219 -3.43 20.39 -7.39
CA ASP A 219 -3.52 20.75 -8.81
C ASP A 219 -2.32 20.20 -9.57
N PHE A 220 -2.59 19.62 -10.74
CA PHE A 220 -1.57 19.11 -11.65
C PHE A 220 -1.86 19.56 -13.08
N HIS A 221 -0.81 19.77 -13.88
CA HIS A 221 -0.92 20.40 -15.20
C HIS A 221 -0.85 19.43 -16.39
N LYS A 222 -0.61 18.15 -16.11
CA LYS A 222 -0.56 17.08 -17.12
C LYS A 222 -0.83 15.73 -16.47
N GLY A 223 -1.31 14.78 -17.25
CA GLY A 223 -1.55 13.42 -16.78
C GLY A 223 -0.32 12.84 -16.09
N GLN A 224 -0.50 12.34 -14.86
CA GLN A 224 0.60 11.82 -14.05
C GLN A 224 0.12 10.81 -13.00
N ARG A 225 1.09 10.14 -12.38
CA ARG A 225 0.86 9.18 -11.31
C ARG A 225 1.19 9.78 -9.95
N PHE A 226 0.49 9.32 -8.93
CA PHE A 226 0.68 9.72 -7.54
C PHE A 226 0.75 8.49 -6.63
N LYS A 227 1.25 8.73 -5.42
CA LYS A 227 1.20 7.80 -4.30
C LYS A 227 0.57 8.52 -3.11
N LEU A 228 -0.52 7.98 -2.59
CA LEU A 228 -1.05 8.35 -1.28
C LEU A 228 -0.42 7.42 -0.25
N CYS A 229 0.42 7.97 0.62
CA CYS A 229 1.11 7.22 1.67
C CYS A 229 0.45 7.50 3.01
N ALA A 230 -0.21 6.50 3.58
CA ALA A 230 -0.82 6.53 4.89
C ALA A 230 0.12 5.92 5.93
N THR A 231 0.29 6.58 7.07
CA THR A 231 1.03 6.08 8.23
C THR A 231 0.43 6.64 9.52
N GLY A 232 0.76 6.03 10.66
CA GLY A 232 0.30 6.54 11.94
C GLY A 232 1.19 7.66 12.49
N ASP A 233 0.57 8.57 13.24
CA ASP A 233 1.24 9.67 13.92
C ASP A 233 2.06 9.19 15.12
N GLN A 234 3.11 9.94 15.45
CA GLN A 234 4.00 9.67 16.57
C GLN A 234 3.36 9.87 17.95
N TRP A 235 2.18 10.49 18.00
CA TRP A 235 1.39 10.61 19.23
C TRP A 235 0.54 9.39 19.54
N GLY A 236 0.41 8.44 18.59
CA GLY A 236 -0.14 7.12 18.86
C GLY A 236 0.92 6.17 19.42
N ASP A 237 0.49 5.08 20.05
CA ASP A 237 1.42 4.06 20.52
C ASP A 237 1.99 3.26 19.33
N ALA A 238 3.30 3.01 19.36
CA ALA A 238 3.98 2.29 18.30
C ALA A 238 3.34 0.92 18.05
N GLY A 239 2.91 0.69 16.80
CA GLY A 239 2.26 -0.55 16.39
C GLY A 239 0.74 -0.53 16.42
N GLU A 240 0.11 0.54 16.90
CA GLU A 240 -1.33 0.77 16.75
C GLU A 240 -1.71 0.81 15.26
N ILE A 241 -2.91 0.33 14.96
CA ILE A 241 -3.44 0.20 13.62
C ILE A 241 -4.82 0.83 13.62
N ASN A 242 -5.15 1.53 12.54
CA ASN A 242 -6.51 2.00 12.30
C ASN A 242 -6.84 1.88 10.82
N ALA A 243 -8.13 1.83 10.52
CA ALA A 243 -8.64 1.82 9.15
C ALA A 243 -8.77 3.25 8.61
N PHE A 244 -8.82 3.37 7.29
CA PHE A 244 -9.26 4.60 6.63
C PHE A 244 -10.06 4.28 5.37
N ILE A 245 -11.00 5.16 5.06
CA ILE A 245 -11.67 5.24 3.76
C ILE A 245 -11.11 6.47 3.05
N ALA A 246 -10.72 6.32 1.78
CA ALA A 246 -10.31 7.42 0.92
C ALA A 246 -11.17 7.47 -0.33
N ASN A 247 -11.93 8.56 -0.51
CA ASN A 247 -12.60 8.88 -1.76
C ASN A 247 -11.66 9.74 -2.60
N ILE A 248 -11.11 9.15 -3.66
CA ILE A 248 -10.10 9.75 -4.53
C ILE A 248 -10.80 10.14 -5.83
N SER A 249 -10.72 11.41 -6.22
CA SER A 249 -11.35 11.91 -7.43
C SER A 249 -10.51 12.96 -8.14
N VAL A 250 -10.69 13.08 -9.46
CA VAL A 250 -10.10 14.15 -10.26
C VAL A 250 -11.21 14.97 -10.90
N LYS A 251 -11.02 16.29 -10.88
CA LYS A 251 -11.79 17.23 -11.68
C LYS A 251 -10.88 17.82 -12.75
N GLU A 252 -11.23 17.65 -14.01
CA GLU A 252 -10.44 18.16 -15.14
C GLU A 252 -10.48 19.69 -15.22
N VAL A 253 -9.39 20.29 -15.70
CA VAL A 253 -9.35 21.72 -16.06
C VAL A 253 -9.98 21.85 -17.45
N VAL A 254 -11.15 22.49 -17.53
CA VAL A 254 -11.86 22.80 -18.79
C VAL A 254 -11.31 24.06 -19.44
#